data_AF-D7R8I0-F1
#
_entry.id   AF-D7R8I0-F1
#
_cell.length_a   1.000
_cell.length_b   1.000
_cell.length_c   1.000
_cell.angle_alpha   90.00
_cell.angle_beta   90.00
_cell.angle_gamma   90.00
#
_symmetry.space_group_name_H-M   'P 1'
#
loop_
_entity.id
_entity.type
_entity.pdbx_description
1 polymer ?
#
loop_
_entity_poly.entity_id
_entity_poly.type
_entity_poly.pdbx_seq_one_letter_code
_entity_poly.pdbx_strand_id
1 'polypeptide(L)' 'TVHWHGLFVPSEVDGSEEEGTPMVPPGGVRRYSFVPRPSGTFWYHS' A
#
# COMPACT_ATOMS: atom_id res chain seq x y z
N THR A 1 6.44 -4.99 2.81
CA THR A 1 5.02 -4.70 2.48
C THR A 1 4.98 -4.24 1.03
N VAL A 2 3.94 -3.59 0.54
CA VAL A 2 4.00 -2.82 -0.72
C VAL A 2 3.52 -1.42 -0.39
N HIS A 3 4.37 -0.40 -0.58
CA HIS A 3 4.02 1.00 -0.45
C HIS A 3 3.60 1.61 -1.78
N TRP A 4 2.56 2.44 -1.77
CA TRP A 4 1.99 3.10 -2.94
C TRP A 4 2.39 4.56 -3.01
N HIS A 5 3.65 4.80 -3.35
CA HIS A 5 4.29 6.11 -3.24
C HIS A 5 3.52 7.20 -4.03
N GLY A 6 3.01 8.18 -3.27
CA GLY A 6 2.30 9.35 -3.78
C GLY A 6 0.80 9.15 -4.05
N LEU A 7 0.24 7.96 -3.77
CA LEU A 7 -1.21 7.74 -3.82
C LEU A 7 -1.88 8.11 -2.49
N PHE A 8 -3.10 8.64 -2.55
CA PHE A 8 -3.93 8.90 -1.38
C PHE A 8 -4.83 7.70 -1.08
N VAL A 9 -4.28 6.76 -0.33
CA VAL A 9 -4.94 5.51 0.06
C VAL A 9 -5.06 5.39 1.58
N PRO A 10 -6.02 4.60 2.11
CA PRO A 10 -6.13 4.34 3.54
C PRO A 10 -4.88 3.65 4.11
N SER A 11 -4.55 3.90 5.38
CA SER A 11 -3.33 3.37 6.00
C SER A 11 -3.32 1.84 6.09
N GLU A 12 -4.48 1.18 6.05
CA GLU A 12 -4.55 -0.28 6.07
C GLU A 12 -3.97 -0.90 4.78
N VAL A 13 -3.95 -0.16 3.68
CA VAL A 13 -3.46 -0.61 2.37
C VAL A 13 -2.20 0.13 1.90
N ASP A 14 -1.74 1.15 2.63
CA ASP A 14 -0.70 2.06 2.19
C ASP A 14 0.70 1.43 2.12
N GLY A 15 0.99 0.40 2.91
CA GLY A 15 2.31 -0.23 2.96
C GLY A 15 3.18 0.17 4.14
N SER A 16 2.75 1.15 4.95
CA SER A 16 3.44 1.60 6.17
C SER A 16 2.97 0.83 7.39
N GLU A 17 3.85 -0.01 7.97
CA GLU A 17 3.56 -0.74 9.22
C GLU A 17 3.34 0.22 10.39
N GLU A 18 4.16 1.28 10.47
CA GLU A 18 4.10 2.30 11.53
C GLU A 18 2.73 3.01 11.56
N GLU A 19 2.07 3.14 10.41
CA GLU A 19 0.74 3.76 10.25
C GLU A 19 -0.41 2.74 10.25
N GLY A 20 -0.11 1.45 10.48
CA GLY A 20 -1.11 0.41 10.67
C GLY A 20 -1.42 -0.47 9.46
N THR A 21 -0.59 -0.50 8.42
CA THR A 21 -0.69 -1.53 7.37
C THR A 21 -0.35 -2.91 7.96
N PRO A 22 -1.25 -3.91 7.88
CA PRO A 22 -0.92 -5.28 8.28
C PRO A 22 0.24 -5.87 7.47
N MET A 23 1.21 -6.44 8.18
CA MET A 23 2.33 -7.17 7.61
C MET A 23 1.87 -8.42 6.84
N VAL A 24 2.51 -8.66 5.69
CA VAL A 24 2.36 -9.93 4.96
C VAL A 24 3.44 -10.88 5.47
N PRO A 25 3.10 -12.00 6.13
CA PRO A 25 4.09 -12.91 6.67
C PRO A 25 4.89 -13.60 5.54
N PRO A 26 6.06 -14.19 5.82
CA PRO A 26 6.79 -14.99 4.85
C PRO A 26 5.91 -16.08 4.23
N GLY A 27 5.86 -16.14 2.90
CA GLY A 27 4.98 -17.06 2.16
C GLY A 27 3.48 -16.68 2.16
N GLY A 28 3.09 -15.62 2.87
CA GLY A 28 1.75 -15.07 2.87
C GLY A 28 1.43 -14.27 1.61
N VAL A 29 0.13 -14.08 1.36
CA VAL A 29 -0.38 -13.29 0.23
C VAL A 29 -1.41 -12.31 0.74
N ARG A 30 -1.39 -11.09 0.19
CA ARG A 30 -2.39 -10.07 0.47
C ARG A 30 -2.84 -9.41 -0.83
N ARG A 31 -4.15 -9.17 -0.96
CA ARG A 31 -4.76 -8.45 -2.08
C ARG A 31 -5.08 -7.02 -1.65
N TYR A 32 -4.66 -6.06 -2.44
CA TYR A 32 -4.92 -4.63 -2.22
C TYR A 32 -6.02 -4.16 -3.17
N SER A 33 -6.92 -3.33 -2.68
CA SER A 33 -8.00 -2.74 -3.47
C SER A 33 -8.30 -1.35 -2.93
N PHE A 34 -8.18 -0.33 -3.78
CA PHE A 34 -8.47 1.06 -3.48
C PHE A 34 -8.72 1.82 -4.78
N VAL A 35 -9.31 3.01 -4.69
CA VAL A 35 -9.46 3.91 -5.83
C VAL A 35 -8.18 4.76 -5.95
N PRO A 36 -7.43 4.68 -7.06
CA PRO A 36 -6.21 5.45 -7.23
C PRO A 36 -6.52 6.94 -7.41
N ARG A 37 -5.84 7.79 -6.64
CA ARG A 37 -5.91 9.25 -6.72
C ARG A 37 -4.67 9.85 -6.04
N PRO A 38 -4.24 11.07 -6.42
CA PRO A 38 -4.71 11.86 -7.56
C PRO A 38 -4.26 11.25 -8.91
N SER A 39 -4.66 11.86 -10.04
CA SER A 39 -4.15 11.49 -11.37
C SER A 39 -2.73 11.97 -11.58
N GLY A 40 -1.87 11.16 -12.19
CA GLY A 40 -0.47 11.49 -12.40
C GLY A 40 0.40 10.24 -12.51
N THR A 41 1.71 10.42 -12.42
CA THR A 41 2.69 9.34 -12.41
C THR A 41 3.09 9.01 -10.98
N PHE A 42 2.89 7.76 -10.59
CA PHE A 42 3.20 7.21 -9.26
C PHE A 42 3.90 5.86 -9.42
N TRP A 43 4.29 5.26 -8.30
CA TRP A 43 5.04 4.00 -8.30
C TRP A 43 4.77 3.22 -7.01
N TYR A 44 5.23 1.98 -6.96
CA TYR A 44 5.16 1.14 -5.78
C TYR A 44 6.51 0.49 -5.48
N HIS A 45 6.77 0.21 -4.21
CA HIS A 45 8.00 -0.46 -3.75
C HIS A 45 7.75 -1.25 -2.47
N SER A 46 8.70 -2.10 -2.07
CA SER A 46 8.66 -2.77 -0.77
C SER A 46 9.03 -1.84 0.38
#